data_AF-A0A7W6HT65-F1
#
_entry.id   AF-A0A7W6HT65-F1
#
_cell.length_a   1.000
_cell.length_b   1.000
_cell.length_c   1.000
_cell.angle_alpha   90.00
_cell.angle_beta   90.00
_cell.angle_gamma   90.00
#
_symmetry.space_group_name_H-M   'P 1'
#
loop_
_entity.id
_entity.type
_entity.pdbx_description
1 polymer ?
#
loop_
_entity_poly.entity_id
_entity_poly.type
_entity_poly.pdbx_seq_one_letter_code
_entity_poly.pdbx_strand_id
1 'polypeptide(L)'
;MNKFGYRQGIISGIIISVCVVYLLRLFTYQVVSDKYKVMAENNSQRTETEYPARGLIYDRNNKLLVDNQAAYDLMIIPNQVKKFDTLELISILDITKESLEKRIQDCRDYAKFKPSVLVSQIPGNKYAVLQEKLYRYPGFYIQTRTLRKYNVNHSADVFGYIGEVNSEQMKDPYYAQGDYIGISGLEKTYEKHLRGTKGKRVVLVDNKNRVKGSFADGEYDEDAIVGENLYTTLDVDLQEYAYELMQNKKGGIVAIEPSTGEILVKMSSPGYDPQLMVGLDRGKNYSKLLNDPLKPLFDRTTMAQYPPGSIFKTVQALIGLQTKAISLQTQCTCSGGAYIVGGKFMKCHHHSSPVNLLQSIENSCNPYYANVFKRILELPEYKTVRNAYGEWRKYVMSFGFGNKICPDFSNEVSGSIPTQEYYDNVFKTQKWYPSYMISLSIGQGELMITPIQMANLATILANRGYYITPHIVRSINDSISSQIKKHVIPIDRKHFDPIVEGMQMVIKGGTGRRAQVDSIAIAGKTGTVQNPHGDDHSVFIAFAPVEDPKIALIVYVENGVWGSRYAAPIAGLLIEKYLKGKISDKKKPLEKEMFQGSLIHDTTSKVKETSNE
;
A
#
# COMPACT_ATOMS: atom_id res chain seq x y z
N MET A 1 64.80 -23.34 -82.11
CA MET A 1 63.71 -22.40 -81.77
C MET A 1 62.61 -23.17 -81.05
N ASN A 2 62.51 -23.00 -79.73
CA ASN A 2 61.58 -23.78 -78.91
C ASN A 2 60.16 -23.14 -79.02
N LYS A 3 59.34 -23.62 -79.97
CA LYS A 3 58.01 -23.06 -80.30
C LYS A 3 57.00 -23.04 -79.13
N PHE A 4 57.34 -23.65 -77.99
CA PHE A 4 56.49 -23.69 -76.79
C PHE A 4 56.92 -22.75 -75.65
N GLY A 5 58.13 -22.16 -75.69
CA GLY A 5 58.63 -21.28 -74.62
C GLY A 5 57.80 -20.01 -74.44
N TYR A 6 57.24 -19.48 -75.53
CA TYR A 6 56.35 -18.31 -75.48
C TYR A 6 55.01 -18.63 -74.77
N ARG A 7 54.49 -19.86 -74.94
CA ARG A 7 53.27 -20.30 -74.25
C ARG A 7 53.51 -20.51 -72.76
N GLN A 8 54.69 -21.01 -72.38
CA GLN A 8 55.07 -21.19 -70.99
C GLN A 8 55.23 -19.85 -70.25
N GLY A 9 55.77 -18.83 -70.91
CA GLY A 9 55.83 -17.46 -70.37
C GLY A 9 54.46 -16.83 -70.17
N ILE A 10 53.55 -16.98 -71.13
CA ILE A 10 52.17 -16.46 -71.03
C ILE A 10 51.40 -17.17 -69.90
N ILE A 11 51.48 -18.50 -69.82
CA ILE A 11 50.80 -19.27 -68.77
C ILE A 11 51.36 -18.90 -67.38
N SER A 12 52.67 -18.77 -67.25
CA SER A 12 53.31 -18.35 -65.99
C SER A 12 52.89 -16.93 -65.61
N GLY A 13 52.81 -16.01 -66.57
CA GLY A 13 52.33 -14.64 -66.35
C GLY A 13 50.87 -14.59 -65.89
N ILE A 14 50.00 -15.42 -66.49
CA ILE A 14 48.60 -15.53 -66.06
C ILE A 14 48.52 -16.05 -64.63
N ILE A 15 49.24 -17.14 -64.31
CA ILE A 15 49.25 -17.72 -62.95
C ILE A 15 49.75 -16.70 -61.93
N ILE A 16 50.85 -16.00 -62.22
CA ILE A 16 51.40 -14.97 -61.34
C ILE A 16 50.39 -13.84 -61.16
N SER A 17 49.73 -13.37 -62.23
CA SER A 17 48.72 -12.31 -62.11
C SER A 17 47.55 -12.73 -61.23
N VAL A 18 47.10 -13.99 -61.35
CA VAL A 18 46.03 -14.55 -60.53
C VAL A 18 46.46 -14.64 -59.07
N CYS A 19 47.68 -15.09 -58.79
CA CYS A 19 48.25 -15.10 -57.44
C CYS A 19 48.35 -13.69 -56.84
N VAL A 20 48.78 -12.69 -57.62
CA VAL A 20 48.87 -11.30 -57.18
C VAL A 20 47.50 -10.72 -56.88
N VAL A 21 46.49 -11.00 -57.72
CA VAL A 21 45.10 -10.59 -57.46
C VAL A 21 44.58 -11.23 -56.18
N TYR A 22 44.85 -12.52 -55.94
CA TYR A 22 44.47 -13.17 -54.68
C TYR A 22 45.19 -12.58 -53.47
N LEU A 23 46.49 -12.29 -53.56
CA LEU A 23 47.27 -11.67 -52.48
C LEU A 23 46.76 -10.27 -52.15
N LEU A 24 46.49 -9.43 -53.16
CA LEU A 24 45.91 -8.11 -52.97
C LEU A 24 44.52 -8.18 -52.33
N ARG A 25 43.72 -9.16 -52.74
CA ARG A 25 42.39 -9.39 -52.16
C ARG A 25 42.47 -9.91 -50.72
N LEU A 26 43.47 -10.72 -50.40
CA LEU A 26 43.70 -11.22 -49.05
C LEU A 26 44.24 -10.10 -48.13
N PHE A 27 45.10 -9.23 -48.65
CA PHE A 27 45.58 -8.04 -47.95
C PHE A 27 44.45 -7.04 -47.67
N THR A 28 43.56 -6.79 -48.64
CA THR A 28 42.39 -5.93 -48.37
C THR A 28 41.47 -6.53 -47.32
N TYR A 29 41.30 -7.86 -47.29
CA TYR A 29 40.52 -8.52 -46.24
C TYR A 29 41.18 -8.53 -44.86
N GLN A 30 42.50 -8.65 -44.77
CA GLN A 30 43.21 -8.75 -43.48
C GLN A 30 43.63 -7.39 -42.89
N VAL A 31 43.96 -6.41 -43.72
CA VAL A 31 44.61 -5.15 -43.28
C VAL A 31 43.71 -3.93 -43.49
N VAL A 32 42.90 -3.90 -44.55
CA VAL A 32 42.08 -2.72 -44.90
C VAL A 32 40.64 -2.82 -44.41
N SER A 33 40.10 -4.03 -44.29
CA SER A 33 38.69 -4.27 -43.97
C SER A 33 38.50 -4.63 -42.48
N ASP A 34 38.12 -3.66 -41.65
CA ASP A 34 37.64 -3.92 -40.28
C ASP A 34 36.33 -4.72 -40.22
N LYS A 35 35.64 -4.88 -41.36
CA LYS A 35 34.32 -5.53 -41.45
C LYS A 35 34.30 -6.94 -40.85
N TYR A 36 35.35 -7.74 -41.04
CA TYR A 36 35.43 -9.11 -40.49
C TYR A 36 35.87 -9.13 -39.02
N LYS A 37 36.67 -8.13 -38.60
CA LYS A 37 37.03 -7.93 -37.19
C LYS A 37 35.81 -7.50 -36.39
N VAL A 38 35.02 -6.56 -36.89
CA VAL A 38 33.72 -6.12 -36.35
C VAL A 38 32.68 -7.25 -36.35
N MET A 39 32.65 -8.11 -37.37
CA MET A 39 31.76 -9.30 -37.39
C MET A 39 32.20 -10.40 -36.40
N ALA A 40 33.50 -10.55 -36.13
CA ALA A 40 34.01 -11.45 -35.10
C ALA A 40 33.82 -10.87 -33.68
N GLU A 41 33.97 -9.56 -33.53
CA GLU A 41 33.71 -8.78 -32.31
C GLU A 41 32.22 -8.81 -31.95
N ASN A 42 31.30 -8.56 -32.89
CA ASN A 42 29.85 -8.65 -32.66
C ASN A 42 29.35 -10.06 -32.29
N ASN A 43 30.06 -11.12 -32.70
CA ASN A 43 29.70 -12.50 -32.36
C ASN A 43 30.31 -12.99 -31.04
N SER A 44 31.32 -12.28 -30.51
CA SER A 44 32.02 -12.67 -29.27
C SER A 44 31.70 -11.75 -28.10
N GLN A 45 31.10 -10.58 -28.32
CA GLN A 45 30.69 -9.65 -27.27
C GLN A 45 29.25 -9.92 -26.82
N ARG A 46 29.04 -9.99 -25.51
CA ARG A 46 27.72 -10.01 -24.88
C ARG A 46 27.63 -8.84 -23.90
N THR A 47 26.61 -8.02 -24.07
CA THR A 47 26.23 -7.05 -23.04
C THR A 47 25.37 -7.74 -22.00
N GLU A 48 25.79 -7.68 -20.74
CA GLU A 48 25.03 -8.13 -19.58
C GLU A 48 24.57 -6.91 -18.79
N THR A 49 23.28 -6.83 -18.53
CA THR A 49 22.75 -5.82 -17.60
C THR A 49 23.13 -6.23 -16.18
N GLU A 50 23.76 -5.32 -15.46
CA GLU A 50 23.98 -5.46 -14.03
C GLU A 50 22.83 -4.79 -13.29
N TYR A 51 22.06 -5.61 -12.56
CA TYR A 51 20.88 -5.14 -11.86
C TYR A 51 21.26 -4.62 -10.47
N PRO A 52 20.92 -3.36 -10.14
CA PRO A 52 21.21 -2.80 -8.83
C PRO A 52 20.35 -3.50 -7.78
N ALA A 53 20.89 -3.61 -6.57
CA ALA A 53 20.07 -3.93 -5.41
C ALA A 53 19.06 -2.79 -5.18
N ARG A 54 17.82 -3.14 -4.85
CA ARG A 54 16.81 -2.15 -4.50
C ARG A 54 17.12 -1.54 -3.13
N GLY A 55 16.70 -0.30 -2.92
CA GLY A 55 16.82 0.36 -1.62
C GLY A 55 16.17 -0.43 -0.48
N LEU A 56 16.83 -0.47 0.67
CA LEU A 56 16.36 -1.15 1.87
C LEU A 56 15.27 -0.33 2.57
N ILE A 57 14.41 -0.96 3.36
CA ILE A 57 13.36 -0.26 4.13
C ILE A 57 13.56 -0.49 5.62
N TYR A 58 13.65 0.60 6.37
CA TYR A 58 13.84 0.62 7.82
C TYR A 58 12.61 1.18 8.54
N ASP A 59 12.42 0.78 9.79
CA ASP A 59 11.47 1.40 10.71
C ASP A 59 12.02 2.72 11.31
N ARG A 60 11.23 3.36 12.18
CA ARG A 60 11.60 4.64 12.81
C ARG A 60 12.79 4.53 13.78
N ASN A 61 13.12 3.31 14.21
CA ASN A 61 14.19 2.96 15.14
C ASN A 61 15.38 2.28 14.44
N ASN A 62 15.45 2.35 13.10
CA ASN A 62 16.47 1.72 12.25
C ASN A 62 16.49 0.19 12.24
N LYS A 63 15.39 -0.48 12.60
CA LYS A 63 15.21 -1.93 12.39
C LYS A 63 14.94 -2.19 10.91
N LEU A 64 15.71 -3.10 10.31
CA LEU A 64 15.58 -3.46 8.90
C LEU A 64 14.33 -4.32 8.66
N LEU A 65 13.36 -3.78 7.93
CA LEU A 65 12.06 -4.42 7.63
C LEU A 65 12.08 -5.16 6.30
N VAL A 66 12.65 -4.53 5.27
CA VAL A 66 12.73 -5.09 3.91
C VAL A 66 14.18 -5.01 3.44
N ASP A 67 14.71 -6.18 3.10
CA ASP A 67 16.06 -6.40 2.63
C ASP A 67 16.04 -7.05 1.23
N ASN A 68 17.22 -7.36 0.70
CA ASN A 68 17.43 -8.09 -0.52
C ASN A 68 18.20 -9.38 -0.25
N GLN A 69 17.83 -10.44 -0.95
CA GLN A 69 18.57 -11.70 -0.98
C GLN A 69 18.99 -12.02 -2.42
N ALA A 70 20.13 -12.69 -2.57
CA ALA A 70 20.59 -13.12 -3.88
C ALA A 70 19.61 -14.11 -4.52
N ALA A 71 19.33 -13.90 -5.79
CA ALA A 71 18.48 -14.74 -6.61
C ALA A 71 19.05 -14.88 -8.01
N TYR A 72 18.58 -15.89 -8.73
CA TYR A 72 19.18 -16.27 -9.99
C TYR A 72 18.08 -16.51 -11.02
N ASP A 73 18.24 -15.94 -12.20
CA ASP A 73 17.38 -16.23 -13.33
C ASP A 73 18.10 -17.21 -14.27
N LEU A 74 17.41 -18.27 -14.66
CA LEU A 74 17.85 -19.14 -15.74
C LEU A 74 17.45 -18.51 -17.07
N MET A 75 18.46 -18.04 -17.80
CA MET A 75 18.34 -17.44 -19.11
C MET A 75 18.47 -18.52 -20.20
N ILE A 76 17.81 -18.30 -21.34
CA ILE A 76 17.88 -19.16 -22.52
C ILE A 76 18.14 -18.32 -23.78
N ILE A 77 19.03 -18.80 -24.63
CA ILE A 77 19.19 -18.33 -26.02
C ILE A 77 18.70 -19.44 -26.93
N PRO A 78 17.44 -19.40 -27.42
CA PRO A 78 16.79 -20.58 -27.99
C PRO A 78 17.53 -21.20 -29.19
N ASN A 79 18.19 -20.39 -30.02
CA ASN A 79 18.97 -20.88 -31.17
C ASN A 79 20.24 -21.66 -30.78
N GLN A 80 20.72 -21.54 -29.55
CA GLN A 80 21.93 -22.22 -29.07
C GLN A 80 21.63 -23.47 -28.24
N VAL A 81 20.34 -23.74 -28.00
CA VAL A 81 19.88 -24.89 -27.22
C VAL A 81 20.07 -26.18 -28.00
N LYS A 82 20.82 -27.12 -27.40
CA LYS A 82 21.00 -28.49 -27.91
C LYS A 82 20.09 -29.46 -27.15
N LYS A 83 20.06 -30.74 -27.54
CA LYS A 83 19.35 -31.77 -26.77
C LYS A 83 19.98 -31.88 -25.37
N PHE A 84 19.16 -31.83 -24.33
CA PHE A 84 19.57 -31.90 -22.92
C PHE A 84 18.65 -32.82 -22.12
N ASP A 85 19.02 -33.12 -20.87
CA ASP A 85 18.21 -33.91 -19.96
C ASP A 85 17.12 -33.05 -19.30
N THR A 86 15.90 -33.18 -19.83
CA THR A 86 14.73 -32.45 -19.33
C THR A 86 14.32 -32.91 -17.93
N LEU A 87 14.47 -34.21 -17.60
CA LEU A 87 14.00 -34.77 -16.32
C LEU A 87 14.84 -34.27 -15.15
N GLU A 88 16.15 -34.16 -15.34
CA GLU A 88 17.05 -33.61 -14.32
C GLU A 88 16.76 -32.12 -14.07
N LEU A 89 16.56 -31.34 -15.15
CA LEU A 89 16.32 -29.90 -15.03
C LEU A 89 15.00 -29.59 -14.31
N ILE A 90 13.92 -30.31 -14.65
CA ILE A 90 12.62 -30.13 -13.99
C ILE A 90 12.67 -30.52 -12.51
N SER A 91 13.46 -31.54 -12.14
CA SER A 91 13.63 -31.96 -10.74
C SER A 91 14.39 -30.92 -9.92
N ILE A 92 15.43 -30.30 -10.47
CA ILE A 92 16.19 -29.24 -9.79
C ILE A 92 15.33 -27.98 -9.59
N LEU A 93 14.58 -27.59 -10.64
CA LEU A 93 13.80 -26.36 -10.63
C LEU A 93 12.44 -26.52 -9.92
N ASP A 94 11.96 -27.75 -9.77
CA ASP A 94 10.62 -28.10 -9.26
C ASP A 94 9.50 -27.53 -10.14
N ILE A 95 9.60 -27.79 -11.44
CA ILE A 95 8.60 -27.37 -12.44
C ILE A 95 8.09 -28.59 -13.21
N THR A 96 6.92 -28.47 -13.85
CA THR A 96 6.42 -29.55 -14.72
C THR A 96 7.08 -29.53 -16.08
N LYS A 97 7.17 -30.70 -16.73
CA LYS A 97 7.67 -30.83 -18.10
C LYS A 97 6.88 -29.93 -19.08
N GLU A 98 5.55 -29.95 -18.96
CA GLU A 98 4.66 -29.11 -19.78
C GLU A 98 4.95 -27.61 -19.59
N SER A 99 5.19 -27.17 -18.35
CA SER A 99 5.56 -25.77 -18.09
C SER A 99 6.91 -25.43 -18.70
N LEU A 100 7.89 -26.33 -18.65
CA LEU A 100 9.22 -26.08 -19.21
C LEU A 100 9.15 -25.99 -20.75
N GLU A 101 8.46 -26.93 -21.39
CA GLU A 101 8.29 -26.94 -22.85
C GLU A 101 7.57 -25.69 -23.35
N LYS A 102 6.50 -25.29 -22.65
CA LYS A 102 5.78 -24.04 -22.94
C LYS A 102 6.70 -22.83 -22.81
N ARG A 103 7.44 -22.68 -21.71
CA ARG A 103 8.37 -21.55 -21.50
C ARG A 103 9.46 -21.48 -22.58
N ILE A 104 10.01 -22.63 -22.99
CA ILE A 104 10.99 -22.69 -24.08
C ILE A 104 10.37 -22.24 -25.40
N GLN A 105 9.14 -22.67 -25.68
CA GLN A 105 8.40 -22.28 -26.87
C GLN A 105 8.08 -20.78 -26.88
N ASP A 106 7.59 -20.23 -25.77
CA ASP A 106 7.32 -18.81 -25.60
C ASP A 106 8.59 -17.97 -25.86
N CYS A 107 9.75 -18.42 -25.34
CA CYS A 107 11.04 -17.77 -25.60
C CYS A 107 11.45 -17.83 -27.08
N ARG A 108 11.18 -18.96 -27.77
CA ARG A 108 11.48 -19.13 -29.21
C ARG A 108 10.62 -18.21 -30.08
N ASP A 109 9.34 -18.09 -29.73
CA ASP A 109 8.37 -17.28 -30.47
C ASP A 109 8.63 -15.79 -30.28
N TYR A 110 9.10 -15.40 -29.09
CA TYR A 110 9.55 -14.04 -28.83
C TYR A 110 10.81 -13.66 -29.62
N ALA A 111 11.91 -14.40 -29.44
CA ALA A 111 13.16 -14.14 -30.14
C ALA A 111 14.10 -15.35 -30.15
N LYS A 112 14.40 -15.87 -31.35
CA LYS A 112 15.30 -17.03 -31.49
C LYS A 112 16.75 -16.75 -31.09
N PHE A 113 17.23 -15.52 -31.33
CA PHE A 113 18.63 -15.13 -31.15
C PHE A 113 18.89 -14.24 -29.94
N LYS A 114 17.84 -13.69 -29.31
CA LYS A 114 18.00 -12.85 -28.12
C LYS A 114 17.87 -13.70 -26.85
N PRO A 115 18.61 -13.39 -25.78
CA PRO A 115 18.39 -14.01 -24.50
C PRO A 115 17.01 -13.69 -23.96
N SER A 116 16.37 -14.68 -23.34
CA SER A 116 15.08 -14.56 -22.67
C SER A 116 15.13 -15.23 -21.31
N VAL A 117 14.33 -14.76 -20.35
CA VAL A 117 14.21 -15.38 -19.03
C VAL A 117 13.34 -16.63 -19.15
N LEU A 118 13.89 -17.80 -18.83
CA LEU A 118 13.14 -19.05 -18.84
C LEU A 118 12.48 -19.32 -17.49
N VAL A 119 13.26 -19.22 -16.42
CA VAL A 119 12.81 -19.39 -15.04
C VAL A 119 13.42 -18.29 -14.21
N SER A 120 12.58 -17.44 -13.64
CA SER A 120 13.01 -16.33 -12.81
C SER A 120 13.04 -16.69 -11.32
N GLN A 121 13.81 -15.92 -10.54
CA GLN A 121 13.77 -15.92 -9.07
C GLN A 121 14.12 -17.28 -8.43
N ILE A 122 15.12 -17.99 -8.97
CA ILE A 122 15.63 -19.24 -8.41
C ILE A 122 16.38 -18.93 -7.10
N PRO A 123 16.03 -19.59 -5.98
CA PRO A 123 16.72 -19.41 -4.71
C PRO A 123 18.12 -20.01 -4.73
N GLY A 124 19.02 -19.48 -3.88
CA GLY A 124 20.44 -19.86 -3.86
C GLY A 124 20.71 -21.36 -3.65
N ASN A 125 19.88 -22.06 -2.88
CA ASN A 125 20.01 -23.51 -2.67
C ASN A 125 19.76 -24.32 -3.95
N LYS A 126 18.75 -23.96 -4.76
CA LYS A 126 18.49 -24.59 -6.07
C LYS A 126 19.55 -24.19 -7.10
N TYR A 127 19.97 -22.93 -7.07
CA TYR A 127 21.03 -22.43 -7.94
C TYR A 127 22.36 -23.17 -7.73
N ALA A 128 22.78 -23.44 -6.49
CA ALA A 128 24.01 -24.15 -6.21
C ALA A 128 24.08 -25.51 -6.92
N VAL A 129 22.99 -26.28 -6.87
CA VAL A 129 22.87 -27.58 -7.57
C VAL A 129 22.88 -27.42 -9.09
N LEU A 130 22.20 -26.39 -9.61
CA LEU A 130 22.14 -26.10 -11.04
C LEU A 130 23.49 -25.63 -11.59
N GLN A 131 24.23 -24.82 -10.84
CA GLN A 131 25.51 -24.24 -11.24
C GLN A 131 26.55 -25.31 -11.56
N GLU A 132 26.65 -26.36 -10.72
CA GLU A 132 27.57 -27.48 -10.94
C GLU A 132 27.28 -28.23 -12.25
N LYS A 133 26.03 -28.22 -12.71
CA LYS A 133 25.55 -28.97 -13.87
C LYS A 133 25.32 -28.09 -15.11
N LEU A 134 25.47 -26.77 -14.99
CA LEU A 134 25.12 -25.80 -16.05
C LEU A 134 25.87 -26.08 -17.37
N TYR A 135 27.09 -26.64 -17.29
CA TYR A 135 27.87 -27.06 -18.46
C TYR A 135 27.17 -28.11 -19.35
N ARG A 136 26.20 -28.86 -18.80
CA ARG A 136 25.39 -29.87 -19.52
C ARG A 136 24.21 -29.27 -20.28
N TYR A 137 23.94 -27.97 -20.11
CA TYR A 137 22.80 -27.27 -20.73
C TYR A 137 23.29 -26.14 -21.67
N PRO A 138 23.78 -26.47 -22.89
CA PRO A 138 24.17 -25.46 -23.87
C PRO A 138 23.02 -24.53 -24.24
N GLY A 139 23.29 -23.23 -24.35
CA GLY A 139 22.27 -22.20 -24.62
C GLY A 139 21.58 -21.68 -23.36
N PHE A 140 21.83 -22.26 -22.20
CA PHE A 140 21.35 -21.78 -20.90
C PHE A 140 22.50 -21.12 -20.14
N TYR A 141 22.19 -20.05 -19.42
CA TYR A 141 23.14 -19.39 -18.53
C TYR A 141 22.38 -18.73 -17.39
N ILE A 142 23.12 -18.24 -16.39
CA ILE A 142 22.52 -17.65 -15.19
C ILE A 142 22.76 -16.15 -15.20
N GLN A 143 21.71 -15.40 -14.86
CA GLN A 143 21.80 -13.98 -14.56
C GLN A 143 21.55 -13.77 -13.07
N THR A 144 22.44 -13.02 -12.42
CA THR A 144 22.27 -12.63 -11.02
C THR A 144 21.19 -11.57 -10.88
N ARG A 145 20.34 -11.75 -9.87
CA ARG A 145 19.25 -10.85 -9.50
C ARG A 145 19.21 -10.70 -7.98
N THR A 146 18.40 -9.75 -7.53
CA THR A 146 18.03 -9.62 -6.12
C THR A 146 16.54 -9.86 -5.97
N LEU A 147 16.17 -10.65 -4.97
CA LEU A 147 14.79 -10.78 -4.49
C LEU A 147 14.59 -9.99 -3.23
N ARG A 148 13.39 -9.44 -3.04
CA ARG A 148 13.00 -8.90 -1.74
C ARG A 148 12.97 -10.01 -0.69
N LYS A 149 13.46 -9.68 0.51
CA LYS A 149 13.31 -10.47 1.71
C LYS A 149 12.63 -9.61 2.76
N TYR A 150 11.54 -10.11 3.33
CA TYR A 150 10.82 -9.40 4.39
C TYR A 150 11.22 -10.00 5.74
N ASN A 151 11.67 -9.15 6.66
CA ASN A 151 12.01 -9.55 8.03
C ASN A 151 10.80 -9.51 8.97
N VAL A 152 9.60 -9.38 8.41
CA VAL A 152 8.30 -9.40 9.08
C VAL A 152 7.32 -10.22 8.25
N ASN A 153 6.36 -10.85 8.91
CA ASN A 153 5.31 -11.68 8.29
C ASN A 153 3.97 -10.92 8.12
N HIS A 154 4.02 -9.59 8.18
CA HIS A 154 2.87 -8.69 8.12
C HIS A 154 3.18 -7.44 7.29
N SER A 155 2.30 -6.44 7.28
CA SER A 155 2.52 -5.14 6.63
C SER A 155 2.70 -5.16 5.12
N ALA A 156 2.17 -6.20 4.47
CA ALA A 156 2.05 -6.20 3.01
C ALA A 156 1.15 -5.07 2.48
N ASP A 157 0.20 -4.55 3.30
CA ASP A 157 -0.59 -3.36 2.96
C ASP A 157 0.20 -2.05 3.05
N VAL A 158 1.38 -2.05 3.69
CA VAL A 158 2.31 -0.92 3.71
C VAL A 158 3.30 -1.05 2.56
N PHE A 159 4.11 -2.11 2.57
CA PHE A 159 5.21 -2.25 1.61
C PHE A 159 4.69 -2.48 0.20
N GLY A 160 3.59 -3.21 0.06
CA GLY A 160 3.13 -3.72 -1.21
C GLY A 160 3.97 -4.88 -1.71
N TYR A 161 3.92 -5.12 -3.02
CA TYR A 161 4.69 -6.18 -3.65
C TYR A 161 5.19 -5.76 -5.02
N ILE A 162 6.14 -6.54 -5.53
CA ILE A 162 6.77 -6.35 -6.84
C ILE A 162 6.20 -7.36 -7.84
N GLY A 163 6.07 -6.96 -9.09
CA GLY A 163 5.63 -7.81 -10.20
C GLY A 163 6.42 -7.56 -11.47
N GLU A 164 6.30 -8.49 -12.41
CA GLU A 164 6.93 -8.35 -13.72
C GLU A 164 6.29 -7.18 -14.48
N VAL A 165 7.11 -6.45 -15.23
CA VAL A 165 6.65 -5.32 -16.05
C VAL A 165 5.77 -5.79 -17.20
N ASN A 166 4.74 -5.01 -17.51
CA ASN A 166 3.89 -5.18 -18.67
C ASN A 166 4.33 -4.26 -19.84
N SER A 167 3.67 -4.40 -20.99
CA SER A 167 3.94 -3.61 -22.19
C SER A 167 3.74 -2.11 -22.03
N GLU A 168 2.90 -1.67 -21.08
CA GLU A 168 2.72 -0.26 -20.77
C GLU A 168 3.90 0.30 -19.95
N GLN A 169 4.38 -0.47 -18.98
CA GLN A 169 5.51 -0.09 -18.13
C GLN A 169 6.84 -0.07 -18.90
N MET A 170 6.98 -0.92 -19.92
CA MET A 170 8.14 -0.92 -20.84
C MET A 170 8.22 0.32 -21.75
N LYS A 171 7.27 1.26 -21.67
CA LYS A 171 7.43 2.60 -22.26
C LYS A 171 8.50 3.43 -21.53
N ASP A 172 8.73 3.15 -20.25
CA ASP A 172 9.89 3.70 -19.53
C ASP A 172 11.14 2.90 -19.98
N PRO A 173 12.13 3.56 -20.61
CA PRO A 173 13.32 2.89 -21.15
C PRO A 173 14.16 2.20 -20.08
N TYR A 174 13.92 2.48 -18.79
CA TYR A 174 14.52 1.75 -17.69
C TYR A 174 14.16 0.26 -17.71
N TYR A 175 12.93 -0.09 -18.13
CA TYR A 175 12.43 -1.46 -18.04
C TYR A 175 12.52 -2.21 -19.37
N ALA A 176 12.90 -3.49 -19.27
CA ALA A 176 12.84 -4.48 -20.31
C ALA A 176 11.97 -5.67 -19.85
N GLN A 177 11.58 -6.52 -20.79
CA GLN A 177 10.81 -7.71 -20.48
C GLN A 177 11.54 -8.61 -19.46
N GLY A 178 10.80 -9.15 -18.49
CA GLY A 178 11.37 -9.90 -17.36
C GLY A 178 11.85 -9.04 -16.19
N ASP A 179 11.85 -7.70 -16.33
CA ASP A 179 12.14 -6.82 -15.21
C ASP A 179 10.96 -6.71 -14.24
N TYR A 180 11.28 -6.24 -13.04
CA TYR A 180 10.38 -6.17 -11.91
C TYR A 180 10.14 -4.72 -11.47
N ILE A 181 8.89 -4.40 -11.14
CA ILE A 181 8.42 -3.08 -10.73
C ILE A 181 7.48 -3.19 -9.52
N GLY A 182 7.50 -2.22 -8.63
CA GLY A 182 6.54 -2.09 -7.53
C GLY A 182 5.10 -1.94 -8.04
N ILE A 183 4.22 -2.83 -7.59
CA ILE A 183 2.81 -2.89 -8.04
C ILE A 183 1.86 -2.20 -7.06
N SER A 184 2.20 -2.17 -5.77
CA SER A 184 1.40 -1.54 -4.72
C SER A 184 2.29 -1.01 -3.59
N GLY A 185 1.65 -0.33 -2.62
CA GLY A 185 2.31 0.15 -1.41
C GLY A 185 3.49 1.09 -1.67
N LEU A 186 4.43 1.09 -0.73
CA LEU A 186 5.67 1.88 -0.84
C LEU A 186 6.53 1.47 -2.03
N GLU A 187 6.56 0.17 -2.38
CA GLU A 187 7.30 -0.31 -3.55
C GLU A 187 6.86 0.41 -4.83
N LYS A 188 5.56 0.65 -5.01
CA LYS A 188 5.05 1.39 -6.17
C LYS A 188 5.26 2.89 -6.05
N THR A 189 4.92 3.49 -4.91
CA THR A 189 4.98 4.95 -4.75
C THR A 189 6.42 5.46 -4.87
N TYR A 190 7.37 4.72 -4.28
CA TYR A 190 8.80 5.08 -4.24
C TYR A 190 9.65 4.29 -5.24
N GLU A 191 9.05 3.70 -6.27
CA GLU A 191 9.74 2.87 -7.26
C GLU A 191 10.99 3.54 -7.84
N LYS A 192 10.91 4.84 -8.18
CA LYS A 192 12.04 5.58 -8.78
C LYS A 192 13.22 5.74 -7.83
N HIS A 193 12.97 5.84 -6.53
CA HIS A 193 14.01 5.93 -5.50
C HIS A 193 14.57 4.54 -5.18
N LEU A 194 13.68 3.56 -5.05
CA LEU A 194 14.02 2.19 -4.67
C LEU A 194 14.76 1.42 -5.77
N ARG A 195 14.48 1.68 -7.05
CA ARG A 195 14.96 0.81 -8.15
C ARG A 195 16.44 0.94 -8.47
N GLY A 196 17.10 2.02 -8.06
CA GLY A 196 18.49 2.29 -8.43
C GLY A 196 18.67 2.56 -9.93
N THR A 197 19.93 2.52 -10.39
CA THR A 197 20.30 2.67 -11.80
C THR A 197 21.02 1.42 -12.28
N LYS A 198 20.63 0.91 -13.45
CA LYS A 198 21.23 -0.29 -14.05
C LYS A 198 22.65 0.00 -14.52
N GLY A 199 23.54 -0.93 -14.18
CA GLY A 199 24.85 -1.01 -14.77
C GLY A 199 24.83 -1.87 -16.03
N LYS A 200 25.97 -1.92 -16.70
CA LYS A 200 26.19 -2.66 -17.93
C LYS A 200 27.60 -3.23 -17.90
N ARG A 201 27.73 -4.53 -18.16
CA ARG A 201 29.03 -5.17 -18.34
C ARG A 201 29.14 -5.77 -19.73
N VAL A 202 30.23 -5.50 -20.43
CA VAL A 202 30.48 -6.06 -21.76
C VAL A 202 31.51 -7.19 -21.61
N VAL A 203 31.05 -8.42 -21.84
CA VAL A 203 31.88 -9.63 -21.66
C VAL A 203 32.16 -10.33 -22.98
N LEU A 204 33.35 -10.93 -23.09
CA LEU A 204 33.69 -11.84 -24.19
C LEU A 204 33.18 -13.24 -23.87
N VAL A 205 32.42 -13.85 -24.79
CA VAL A 205 31.85 -15.19 -24.65
C VAL A 205 32.38 -16.14 -25.72
N ASP A 206 32.56 -17.41 -25.34
CA ASP A 206 32.87 -18.47 -26.30
C ASP A 206 31.61 -19.07 -26.95
N ASN A 207 31.80 -19.99 -27.90
CA ASN A 207 30.71 -20.71 -28.58
C ASN A 207 29.84 -21.60 -27.66
N LYS A 208 30.20 -21.71 -26.37
CA LYS A 208 29.44 -22.39 -25.30
C LYS A 208 28.87 -21.38 -24.28
N ASN A 209 28.86 -20.08 -24.58
CA ASN A 209 28.39 -18.98 -23.72
C ASN A 209 29.17 -18.79 -22.41
N ARG A 210 30.38 -19.34 -22.31
CA ARG A 210 31.20 -19.14 -21.11
C ARG A 210 31.90 -17.81 -21.20
N VAL A 211 31.82 -17.03 -20.13
CA VAL A 211 32.54 -15.76 -19.98
C VAL A 211 34.04 -16.03 -19.99
N LYS A 212 34.77 -15.36 -20.88
CA LYS A 212 36.24 -15.46 -21.04
C LYS A 212 36.97 -14.28 -20.39
N GLY A 213 36.29 -13.16 -20.19
CA GLY A 213 36.82 -11.94 -19.58
C GLY A 213 35.98 -10.73 -19.97
N SER A 214 36.30 -9.56 -19.41
CA SER A 214 35.72 -8.28 -19.83
C SER A 214 36.23 -7.88 -21.22
N PHE A 215 35.39 -7.20 -21.99
CA PHE A 215 35.78 -6.62 -23.27
C PHE A 215 36.56 -5.32 -23.04
N ALA A 216 37.64 -5.11 -23.79
CA ALA A 216 38.50 -3.92 -23.69
C ALA A 216 38.89 -3.57 -22.24
N ASP A 217 39.21 -4.59 -21.42
CA ASP A 217 39.56 -4.45 -20.00
C ASP A 217 38.54 -3.65 -19.16
N GLY A 218 37.27 -3.65 -19.58
CA GLY A 218 36.17 -3.00 -18.85
C GLY A 218 35.93 -1.53 -19.20
N GLU A 219 36.58 -0.98 -20.24
CA GLU A 219 36.40 0.44 -20.65
C GLU A 219 34.93 0.80 -20.96
N TYR A 220 34.12 -0.18 -21.36
CA TYR A 220 32.70 -0.01 -21.69
C TYR A 220 31.75 -0.50 -20.58
N ASP A 221 32.29 -0.83 -19.40
CA ASP A 221 31.50 -1.25 -18.25
C ASP A 221 30.98 -0.01 -17.51
N GLU A 222 29.72 -0.04 -17.11
CA GLU A 222 29.05 0.98 -16.30
C GLU A 222 28.58 0.31 -15.00
N ASP A 223 29.02 0.83 -13.86
CA ASP A 223 28.63 0.25 -12.56
C ASP A 223 27.15 0.51 -12.25
N ALA A 224 26.50 -0.49 -11.63
CA ALA A 224 25.13 -0.33 -11.15
C ALA A 224 25.10 0.53 -9.87
N ILE A 225 24.16 1.48 -9.81
CA ILE A 225 23.94 2.31 -8.62
C ILE A 225 22.79 1.72 -7.81
N VAL A 226 23.06 1.33 -6.57
CA VAL A 226 22.07 0.80 -5.63
C VAL A 226 20.95 1.82 -5.38
N GLY A 227 19.72 1.34 -5.20
CA GLY A 227 18.58 2.19 -4.88
C GLY A 227 18.68 2.87 -3.52
N GLU A 228 17.98 3.99 -3.37
CA GLU A 228 17.94 4.76 -2.12
C GLU A 228 17.14 4.03 -1.03
N ASN A 229 17.69 3.97 0.18
CA ASN A 229 16.99 3.40 1.32
C ASN A 229 15.81 4.28 1.75
N LEU A 230 14.72 3.65 2.19
CA LEU A 230 13.59 4.33 2.80
C LEU A 230 13.65 4.17 4.32
N TYR A 231 13.48 5.28 5.03
CA TYR A 231 13.28 5.28 6.48
C TYR A 231 11.82 5.58 6.76
N THR A 232 11.10 4.59 7.27
CA THR A 232 9.69 4.74 7.60
C THR A 232 9.50 5.29 9.01
N THR A 233 8.32 5.83 9.27
CA THR A 233 7.89 6.35 10.57
C THR A 233 7.19 5.28 11.41
N LEU A 234 7.04 4.07 10.86
CA LEU A 234 6.45 2.93 11.55
C LEU A 234 7.23 2.59 12.81
N ASP A 235 6.48 2.35 13.88
CA ASP A 235 6.97 1.63 15.04
C ASP A 235 6.64 0.15 14.83
N VAL A 236 7.63 -0.66 14.45
CA VAL A 236 7.40 -2.05 14.06
C VAL A 236 6.89 -2.91 15.21
N ASP A 237 7.30 -2.64 16.44
CA ASP A 237 6.88 -3.42 17.61
C ASP A 237 5.42 -3.09 17.97
N LEU A 238 4.99 -1.84 17.81
CA LEU A 238 3.59 -1.44 17.94
C LEU A 238 2.74 -1.95 16.76
N GLN A 239 3.29 -1.96 15.56
CA GLN A 239 2.67 -2.47 14.34
C GLN A 239 2.38 -3.97 14.46
N GLU A 240 3.35 -4.78 14.88
CA GLU A 240 3.20 -6.22 15.12
C GLU A 240 2.11 -6.47 16.17
N TYR A 241 2.16 -5.74 17.29
CA TYR A 241 1.14 -5.81 18.33
C TYR A 241 -0.28 -5.48 17.82
N ALA A 242 -0.40 -4.52 16.88
CA ALA A 242 -1.67 -4.22 16.24
C ALA A 242 -2.20 -5.40 15.40
N TYR A 243 -1.33 -6.10 14.65
CA TYR A 243 -1.73 -7.32 13.93
C TYR A 243 -2.18 -8.42 14.89
N GLU A 244 -1.46 -8.65 16.00
CA GLU A 244 -1.85 -9.63 17.01
C GLU A 244 -3.25 -9.35 17.57
N LEU A 245 -3.55 -8.10 17.92
CA LEU A 245 -4.87 -7.71 18.43
C LEU A 245 -6.00 -7.89 17.39
N MET A 246 -5.68 -7.76 16.10
CA MET A 246 -6.63 -7.90 14.99
C MET A 246 -6.67 -9.29 14.36
N GLN A 247 -5.93 -10.26 14.91
CA GLN A 247 -6.09 -11.66 14.51
C GLN A 247 -7.55 -12.09 14.61
N ASN A 248 -8.01 -12.81 13.58
CA ASN A 248 -9.38 -13.30 13.43
C ASN A 248 -10.46 -12.19 13.42
N LYS A 249 -10.07 -10.94 13.11
CA LYS A 249 -10.97 -9.78 13.00
C LYS A 249 -10.72 -9.08 11.68
N LYS A 250 -11.77 -8.54 11.08
CA LYS A 250 -11.70 -7.79 9.81
C LYS A 250 -11.77 -6.29 10.11
N GLY A 251 -10.96 -5.48 9.45
CA GLY A 251 -10.96 -4.03 9.66
C GLY A 251 -9.59 -3.39 9.45
N GLY A 252 -9.33 -2.28 10.14
CA GLY A 252 -8.06 -1.58 10.04
C GLY A 252 -7.77 -0.65 11.21
N ILE A 253 -6.49 -0.40 11.42
CA ILE A 253 -5.97 0.49 12.46
C ILE A 253 -5.00 1.48 11.80
N VAL A 254 -5.15 2.75 12.12
CA VAL A 254 -4.20 3.80 11.75
C VAL A 254 -3.91 4.63 12.99
N ALA A 255 -2.62 4.80 13.32
CA ALA A 255 -2.15 5.67 14.38
C ALA A 255 -1.16 6.69 13.84
N ILE A 256 -1.32 7.94 14.26
CA ILE A 256 -0.56 9.10 13.80
C ILE A 256 -0.01 9.82 15.03
N GLU A 257 1.24 10.24 14.98
CA GLU A 257 1.83 11.17 15.94
C GLU A 257 1.36 12.61 15.62
N PRO A 258 0.54 13.25 16.48
CA PRO A 258 -0.14 14.50 16.11
C PRO A 258 0.79 15.67 15.79
N SER A 259 1.92 15.75 16.49
CA SER A 259 2.89 16.85 16.37
C SER A 259 3.66 16.86 15.05
N THR A 260 3.77 15.71 14.39
CA THR A 260 4.61 15.52 13.20
C THR A 260 3.84 15.04 11.98
N GLY A 261 2.68 14.39 12.16
CA GLY A 261 1.97 13.72 11.08
C GLY A 261 2.57 12.35 10.71
N GLU A 262 3.56 11.87 11.48
CA GLU A 262 4.16 10.55 11.29
C GLU A 262 3.13 9.43 11.53
N ILE A 263 2.95 8.53 10.57
CA ILE A 263 2.11 7.34 10.71
C ILE A 263 2.88 6.25 11.47
N LEU A 264 2.52 6.06 12.73
CA LEU A 264 3.14 5.08 13.63
C LEU A 264 2.69 3.65 13.33
N VAL A 265 1.41 3.49 13.00
CA VAL A 265 0.76 2.21 12.70
C VAL A 265 -0.15 2.38 11.50
N LYS A 266 -0.06 1.46 10.54
CA LYS A 266 -1.01 1.32 9.45
C LYS A 266 -1.21 -0.15 9.18
N MET A 267 -2.34 -0.68 9.59
CA MET A 267 -2.59 -2.12 9.53
C MET A 267 -3.98 -2.40 8.99
N SER A 268 -4.03 -3.25 7.95
CA SER A 268 -5.26 -3.80 7.38
C SER A 268 -5.39 -5.28 7.75
N SER A 269 -6.58 -5.68 8.19
CA SER A 269 -6.88 -7.08 8.53
C SER A 269 -8.13 -7.61 7.81
N PRO A 270 -8.13 -8.85 7.31
CA PRO A 270 -6.97 -9.74 7.22
C PRO A 270 -5.90 -9.18 6.27
N GLY A 271 -4.64 -9.34 6.67
CA GLY A 271 -3.47 -9.11 5.83
C GLY A 271 -2.90 -10.44 5.33
N TYR A 272 -1.70 -10.39 4.76
CA TYR A 272 -0.96 -11.58 4.34
C TYR A 272 0.54 -11.37 4.58
N ASP A 273 1.29 -12.47 4.61
CA ASP A 273 2.75 -12.43 4.67
C ASP A 273 3.31 -11.96 3.31
N PRO A 274 4.01 -10.81 3.26
CA PRO A 274 4.56 -10.28 2.01
C PRO A 274 5.56 -11.23 1.33
N GLN A 275 6.19 -12.15 2.08
CA GLN A 275 7.10 -13.15 1.53
C GLN A 275 6.40 -14.11 0.55
N LEU A 276 5.07 -14.30 0.68
CA LEU A 276 4.27 -15.11 -0.25
C LEU A 276 4.24 -14.54 -1.68
N MET A 277 4.51 -13.23 -1.82
CA MET A 277 4.50 -12.52 -3.10
C MET A 277 5.89 -12.42 -3.74
N VAL A 278 6.84 -13.24 -3.29
CA VAL A 278 8.21 -13.34 -3.81
C VAL A 278 8.52 -14.77 -4.23
N GLY A 279 9.34 -14.93 -5.28
CA GLY A 279 9.88 -16.21 -5.71
C GLY A 279 8.98 -16.97 -6.68
N LEU A 280 9.35 -18.23 -6.92
CA LEU A 280 8.70 -19.12 -7.89
C LEU A 280 7.20 -19.33 -7.62
N ASP A 281 6.79 -19.41 -6.36
CA ASP A 281 5.41 -19.64 -5.94
C ASP A 281 4.51 -18.41 -5.98
N ARG A 282 5.05 -17.22 -6.32
CA ARG A 282 4.30 -15.95 -6.36
C ARG A 282 2.98 -16.06 -7.11
N GLY A 283 3.00 -16.64 -8.31
CA GLY A 283 1.80 -16.74 -9.16
C GLY A 283 0.69 -17.57 -8.50
N LYS A 284 1.06 -18.70 -7.87
CA LYS A 284 0.14 -19.59 -7.15
C LYS A 284 -0.42 -18.90 -5.91
N ASN A 285 0.43 -18.23 -5.14
CA ASN A 285 0.04 -17.51 -3.92
C ASN A 285 -0.86 -16.32 -4.25
N TYR A 286 -0.54 -15.55 -5.29
CA TYR A 286 -1.37 -14.44 -5.74
C TYR A 286 -2.78 -14.90 -6.11
N SER A 287 -2.91 -15.98 -6.88
CA SER A 287 -4.23 -16.56 -7.21
C SER A 287 -5.01 -17.01 -5.97
N LYS A 288 -4.34 -17.55 -4.94
CA LYS A 288 -5.01 -17.89 -3.67
C LYS A 288 -5.51 -16.63 -2.95
N LEU A 289 -4.65 -15.62 -2.80
CA LEU A 289 -4.97 -14.36 -2.12
C LEU A 289 -6.06 -13.56 -2.84
N LEU A 290 -6.10 -13.62 -4.18
CA LEU A 290 -7.11 -12.96 -5.00
C LEU A 290 -8.49 -13.61 -4.84
N ASN A 291 -8.54 -14.94 -4.73
CA ASN A 291 -9.78 -15.71 -4.58
C ASN A 291 -10.24 -15.86 -3.13
N ASP A 292 -9.46 -15.36 -2.16
CA ASP A 292 -9.81 -15.42 -0.75
C ASP A 292 -11.03 -14.51 -0.47
N PRO A 293 -12.14 -15.05 0.10
CA PRO A 293 -13.35 -14.28 0.37
C PRO A 293 -13.13 -13.15 1.38
N LEU A 294 -12.09 -13.24 2.23
CA LEU A 294 -11.73 -12.22 3.21
C LEU A 294 -10.95 -11.05 2.60
N LYS A 295 -10.58 -11.13 1.32
CA LYS A 295 -9.92 -10.07 0.55
C LYS A 295 -8.68 -9.51 1.26
N PRO A 296 -7.62 -10.32 1.48
CA PRO A 296 -6.39 -9.90 2.14
C PRO A 296 -5.55 -8.89 1.31
N LEU A 297 -5.72 -8.87 -0.01
CA LEU A 297 -5.08 -7.88 -0.90
C LEU A 297 -5.72 -6.49 -0.80
N PHE A 298 -6.90 -6.37 -0.19
CA PHE A 298 -7.64 -5.12 -0.09
C PHE A 298 -7.21 -4.34 1.17
N ASP A 299 -6.57 -3.18 0.98
CA ASP A 299 -6.14 -2.31 2.06
C ASP A 299 -7.34 -1.51 2.62
N ARG A 300 -7.84 -1.95 3.78
CA ARG A 300 -8.98 -1.31 4.43
C ARG A 300 -8.65 0.06 5.02
N THR A 301 -7.37 0.38 5.23
CA THR A 301 -6.99 1.66 5.85
C THR A 301 -7.05 2.84 4.88
N THR A 302 -6.85 2.58 3.59
CA THR A 302 -6.77 3.62 2.54
C THR A 302 -7.79 3.46 1.40
N MET A 303 -8.30 2.24 1.17
CA MET A 303 -9.22 1.94 0.06
C MET A 303 -10.67 1.73 0.51
N ALA A 304 -10.89 1.28 1.76
CA ALA A 304 -12.24 1.09 2.26
C ALA A 304 -12.87 2.43 2.63
N GLN A 305 -14.05 2.68 2.10
CA GLN A 305 -14.85 3.84 2.42
C GLN A 305 -15.96 3.39 3.34
N TYR A 306 -16.07 4.02 4.52
CA TYR A 306 -17.08 3.69 5.51
C TYR A 306 -17.86 4.94 5.91
N PRO A 307 -19.14 4.81 6.30
CA PRO A 307 -19.81 5.88 7.00
C PRO A 307 -19.05 6.16 8.30
N PRO A 308 -18.72 7.42 8.63
CA PRO A 308 -18.02 7.73 9.87
C PRO A 308 -18.86 7.43 11.12
N GLY A 309 -20.19 7.45 11.01
CA GLY A 309 -21.10 7.28 12.12
C GLY A 309 -20.82 8.28 13.25
N SER A 310 -20.97 7.83 14.50
CA SER A 310 -20.96 8.73 15.65
C SER A 310 -19.65 9.48 15.93
N ILE A 311 -18.53 9.16 15.26
CA ILE A 311 -17.32 9.99 15.36
C ILE A 311 -17.53 11.36 14.68
N PHE A 312 -18.35 11.40 13.63
CA PHE A 312 -18.66 12.62 12.85
C PHE A 312 -19.39 13.69 13.67
N LYS A 313 -20.06 13.29 14.75
CA LYS A 313 -20.72 14.19 15.69
C LYS A 313 -19.76 15.22 16.29
N THR A 314 -18.48 14.90 16.43
CA THR A 314 -17.45 15.86 16.87
C THR A 314 -17.27 16.99 15.86
N VAL A 315 -17.20 16.67 14.56
CA VAL A 315 -17.17 17.64 13.45
C VAL A 315 -18.45 18.48 13.45
N GLN A 316 -19.61 17.85 13.59
CA GLN A 316 -20.90 18.53 13.61
C GLN A 316 -21.01 19.53 14.76
N ALA A 317 -20.52 19.19 15.95
CA ALA A 317 -20.47 20.10 17.09
C ALA A 317 -19.51 21.27 16.87
N LEU A 318 -18.31 21.01 16.33
CA LEU A 318 -17.34 22.07 16.00
C LEU A 318 -17.93 23.09 15.03
N ILE A 319 -18.56 22.62 13.96
CA ILE A 319 -19.23 23.49 12.98
C ILE A 319 -20.36 24.28 13.67
N GLY A 320 -21.18 23.62 14.49
CA GLY A 320 -22.29 24.28 15.18
C GLY A 320 -21.84 25.37 16.15
N LEU A 321 -20.70 25.20 16.81
CA LEU A 321 -20.09 26.23 17.66
C LEU A 321 -19.49 27.37 16.81
N GLN A 322 -18.77 27.05 15.74
CA GLN A 322 -18.14 28.04 14.85
C GLN A 322 -19.19 28.96 14.21
N THR A 323 -20.29 28.39 13.74
CA THR A 323 -21.40 29.16 13.11
C THR A 323 -22.36 29.76 14.13
N LYS A 324 -22.11 29.57 15.43
CA LYS A 324 -22.98 30.02 16.53
C LYS A 324 -24.41 29.45 16.48
N ALA A 325 -24.62 28.36 15.73
CA ALA A 325 -25.89 27.63 15.72
C ALA A 325 -26.21 27.01 17.09
N ILE A 326 -25.17 26.70 17.87
CA ILE A 326 -25.28 26.23 19.25
C ILE A 326 -24.28 26.93 20.18
N SER A 327 -24.54 26.81 21.48
CA SER A 327 -23.65 27.17 22.59
C SER A 327 -23.46 25.97 23.52
N LEU A 328 -22.54 26.09 24.49
CA LEU A 328 -22.34 25.04 25.50
C LEU A 328 -23.60 24.78 26.36
N GLN A 329 -24.45 25.79 26.50
CA GLN A 329 -25.71 25.73 27.25
C GLN A 329 -26.89 25.24 26.40
N THR A 330 -26.70 25.03 25.10
CA THR A 330 -27.76 24.51 24.23
C THR A 330 -28.13 23.11 24.69
N GLN A 331 -29.38 22.93 25.08
CA GLN A 331 -29.95 21.67 25.54
C GLN A 331 -30.88 21.06 24.50
N CYS A 332 -30.91 19.74 24.43
CA CYS A 332 -31.85 18.98 23.60
C CYS A 332 -32.46 17.84 24.41
N THR A 333 -33.77 17.65 24.29
CA THR A 333 -34.48 16.51 24.88
C THR A 333 -34.32 15.27 24.00
N CYS A 334 -34.17 14.12 24.64
CA CYS A 334 -34.06 12.81 23.99
C CYS A 334 -34.86 11.79 24.79
N SER A 335 -35.95 11.28 24.21
CA SER A 335 -36.80 10.27 24.83
C SER A 335 -36.59 8.92 24.15
N GLY A 336 -35.33 8.44 24.14
CA GLY A 336 -34.92 7.26 23.35
C GLY A 336 -34.83 7.54 21.83
N GLY A 337 -34.89 8.81 21.45
CA GLY A 337 -34.92 9.27 20.07
C GLY A 337 -35.68 10.59 19.96
N ALA A 338 -35.88 11.05 18.73
CA ALA A 338 -36.74 12.18 18.43
C ALA A 338 -37.38 12.03 17.05
N TYR A 339 -38.60 12.55 16.92
CA TYR A 339 -39.20 12.74 15.61
C TYR A 339 -38.44 13.82 14.85
N ILE A 340 -37.97 13.45 13.66
CA ILE A 340 -37.39 14.37 12.70
C ILE A 340 -38.49 14.86 11.75
N VAL A 341 -38.24 15.99 11.10
CA VAL A 341 -39.18 16.60 10.14
C VAL A 341 -39.57 15.57 9.07
N GLY A 342 -40.89 15.41 8.85
CA GLY A 342 -41.46 14.37 7.97
C GLY A 342 -41.98 13.13 8.70
N GLY A 343 -42.11 13.15 10.03
CA GLY A 343 -42.76 12.10 10.82
C GLY A 343 -41.92 10.84 11.07
N LYS A 344 -40.67 10.81 10.59
CA LYS A 344 -39.75 9.69 10.84
C LYS A 344 -39.14 9.80 12.23
N PHE A 345 -38.92 8.66 12.89
CA PHE A 345 -38.34 8.61 14.23
C PHE A 345 -36.85 8.23 14.18
N MET A 346 -35.98 9.13 14.64
CA MET A 346 -34.55 8.86 14.79
C MET A 346 -34.30 8.24 16.16
N LYS A 347 -33.98 6.94 16.19
CA LYS A 347 -33.67 6.22 17.44
C LYS A 347 -32.40 6.73 18.09
N CYS A 348 -32.34 6.63 19.42
CA CYS A 348 -31.16 6.91 20.23
C CYS A 348 -31.00 5.85 21.33
N HIS A 349 -29.79 5.72 21.86
CA HIS A 349 -29.57 4.91 23.06
C HIS A 349 -30.17 5.59 24.29
N HIS A 350 -30.46 4.80 25.32
CA HIS A 350 -30.97 5.31 26.58
C HIS A 350 -29.90 6.10 27.33
N HIS A 351 -30.22 7.33 27.75
CA HIS A 351 -29.41 8.19 28.60
C HIS A 351 -30.31 9.25 29.26
N SER A 352 -29.80 9.92 30.29
CA SER A 352 -30.50 11.05 30.93
C SER A 352 -30.76 12.18 29.93
N SER A 353 -31.91 12.84 30.06
CA SER A 353 -32.36 13.94 29.19
C SER A 353 -32.97 15.05 30.05
N PRO A 354 -32.84 16.34 29.69
CA PRO A 354 -32.15 16.87 28.50
C PRO A 354 -30.62 16.75 28.58
N VAL A 355 -29.96 16.79 27.42
CA VAL A 355 -28.48 16.80 27.33
C VAL A 355 -27.97 18.13 26.79
N ASN A 356 -26.88 18.62 27.38
CA ASN A 356 -26.08 19.71 26.82
C ASN A 356 -25.01 19.17 25.84
N LEU A 357 -24.14 20.04 25.30
CA LEU A 357 -23.12 19.64 24.33
C LEU A 357 -22.20 18.52 24.86
N LEU A 358 -21.63 18.69 26.06
CA LEU A 358 -20.68 17.73 26.63
C LEU A 358 -21.35 16.37 26.88
N GLN A 359 -22.54 16.39 27.48
CA GLN A 359 -23.35 15.19 27.71
C GLN A 359 -23.79 14.52 26.41
N SER A 360 -24.03 15.30 25.34
CA SER A 360 -24.39 14.76 24.01
C SER A 360 -23.23 14.00 23.37
N ILE A 361 -21.99 14.45 23.60
CA ILE A 361 -20.77 13.77 23.15
C ILE A 361 -20.56 12.49 23.96
N GLU A 362 -20.64 12.59 25.29
CA GLU A 362 -20.51 11.49 26.24
C GLU A 362 -21.47 10.34 25.92
N ASN A 363 -22.77 10.66 25.77
CA ASN A 363 -23.84 9.70 25.56
C ASN A 363 -24.13 9.43 24.07
N SER A 364 -23.42 10.10 23.17
CA SER A 364 -23.59 9.97 21.72
C SER A 364 -25.04 10.25 21.25
N CYS A 365 -25.69 11.29 21.78
CA CYS A 365 -27.12 11.55 21.56
C CYS A 365 -27.46 11.91 20.10
N ASN A 366 -28.19 11.04 19.37
CA ASN A 366 -28.56 11.28 17.97
C ASN A 366 -29.45 12.52 17.75
N PRO A 367 -30.55 12.73 18.50
CA PRO A 367 -31.42 13.91 18.37
C PRO A 367 -30.70 15.25 18.51
N TYR A 368 -29.71 15.32 19.41
CA TYR A 368 -28.93 16.54 19.61
C TYR A 368 -28.28 16.98 18.29
N TYR A 369 -27.58 16.08 17.60
CA TYR A 369 -26.87 16.40 16.35
C TYR A 369 -27.80 16.61 15.16
N ALA A 370 -28.94 15.93 15.10
CA ALA A 370 -29.99 16.26 14.14
C ALA A 370 -30.48 17.71 14.34
N ASN A 371 -30.63 18.15 15.59
CA ASN A 371 -30.97 19.53 15.90
C ASN A 371 -29.84 20.51 15.54
N VAL A 372 -28.58 20.18 15.86
CA VAL A 372 -27.41 21.00 15.47
C VAL A 372 -27.36 21.20 13.95
N PHE A 373 -27.48 20.11 13.19
CA PHE A 373 -27.43 20.15 11.73
C PHE A 373 -28.58 20.95 11.15
N LYS A 374 -29.81 20.75 11.63
CA LYS A 374 -30.97 21.56 11.24
C LYS A 374 -30.71 23.06 11.50
N ARG A 375 -30.25 23.42 12.70
CA ARG A 375 -29.96 24.82 13.05
C ARG A 375 -28.92 25.45 12.13
N ILE A 376 -27.83 24.73 11.81
CA ILE A 376 -26.81 25.21 10.86
C ILE A 376 -27.42 25.48 9.48
N LEU A 377 -28.23 24.53 8.97
CA LEU A 377 -28.83 24.64 7.65
C LEU A 377 -29.92 25.71 7.55
N GLU A 378 -30.53 26.09 8.67
CA GLU A 378 -31.57 27.11 8.77
C GLU A 378 -31.02 28.49 9.18
N LEU A 379 -29.70 28.65 9.30
CA LEU A 379 -29.09 29.94 9.62
C LEU A 379 -29.48 31.00 8.56
N PRO A 380 -30.04 32.16 8.97
CA PRO A 380 -30.54 33.18 8.04
C PRO A 380 -29.47 33.74 7.09
N GLU A 381 -28.21 33.76 7.52
CA GLU A 381 -27.08 34.30 6.76
C GLU A 381 -26.87 33.61 5.40
N TYR A 382 -27.25 32.33 5.27
CA TYR A 382 -27.06 31.56 4.04
C TYR A 382 -28.20 31.70 3.03
N LYS A 383 -29.30 32.36 3.40
CA LYS A 383 -30.54 32.57 2.61
C LYS A 383 -31.32 31.31 2.24
N THR A 384 -30.65 30.20 1.93
CA THR A 384 -31.28 28.92 1.58
C THR A 384 -30.55 27.74 2.21
N VAL A 385 -31.29 26.65 2.47
CA VAL A 385 -30.75 25.38 2.98
C VAL A 385 -29.69 24.80 2.05
N ARG A 386 -29.88 24.93 0.73
CA ARG A 386 -28.91 24.50 -0.28
C ARG A 386 -27.57 25.23 -0.10
N ASN A 387 -27.59 26.55 0.04
CA ASN A 387 -26.38 27.34 0.26
C ASN A 387 -25.71 27.04 1.60
N ALA A 388 -26.50 26.91 2.66
CA ALA A 388 -26.01 26.53 3.99
C ALA A 388 -25.30 25.17 3.94
N TYR A 389 -25.84 24.20 3.20
CA TYR A 389 -25.20 22.92 2.96
C TYR A 389 -23.87 23.07 2.22
N GLY A 390 -23.78 23.98 1.25
CA GLY A 390 -22.53 24.29 0.54
C GLY A 390 -21.43 24.78 1.48
N GLU A 391 -21.74 25.68 2.40
CA GLU A 391 -20.79 26.16 3.42
C GLU A 391 -20.46 25.08 4.45
N TRP A 392 -21.46 24.34 4.94
CA TRP A 392 -21.24 23.18 5.81
C TRP A 392 -20.30 22.16 5.15
N ARG A 393 -20.49 21.86 3.85
CA ARG A 393 -19.65 20.95 3.08
C ARG A 393 -18.20 21.44 3.00
N LYS A 394 -17.98 22.75 2.82
CA LYS A 394 -16.62 23.33 2.84
C LYS A 394 -15.94 23.12 4.20
N TYR A 395 -16.66 23.35 5.31
CA TYR A 395 -16.15 23.03 6.64
C TYR A 395 -15.80 21.54 6.75
N VAL A 396 -16.70 20.63 6.35
CA VAL A 396 -16.46 19.18 6.41
C VAL A 396 -15.23 18.79 5.61
N MET A 397 -15.07 19.29 4.38
CA MET A 397 -13.91 18.99 3.53
C MET A 397 -12.59 19.54 4.09
N SER A 398 -12.64 20.61 4.88
CA SER A 398 -11.42 21.18 5.49
C SER A 398 -10.72 20.21 6.45
N PHE A 399 -11.43 19.23 7.03
CA PHE A 399 -10.87 18.16 7.85
C PHE A 399 -10.05 17.13 7.05
N GLY A 400 -9.92 17.32 5.72
CA GLY A 400 -9.26 16.38 4.80
C GLY A 400 -10.22 15.35 4.21
N PHE A 401 -11.51 15.38 4.56
CA PHE A 401 -12.51 14.47 4.02
C PHE A 401 -12.82 14.78 2.55
N GLY A 402 -13.07 13.74 1.76
CA GLY A 402 -13.33 13.89 0.33
C GLY A 402 -12.07 14.14 -0.50
N ASN A 403 -10.87 14.05 0.09
CA ASN A 403 -9.58 14.25 -0.58
C ASN A 403 -8.58 13.16 -0.18
N LYS A 404 -7.56 12.93 -1.02
CA LYS A 404 -6.39 12.14 -0.61
C LYS A 404 -5.51 12.98 0.29
N ILE A 405 -5.12 12.47 1.45
CA ILE A 405 -4.38 13.21 2.47
C ILE A 405 -2.96 12.68 2.71
N CYS A 406 -2.62 11.49 2.23
CA CYS A 406 -1.31 10.89 2.41
C CYS A 406 -0.62 10.66 1.05
N PRO A 407 0.52 11.31 0.77
CA PRO A 407 1.20 11.17 -0.51
C PRO A 407 1.83 9.78 -0.72
N ASP A 408 2.09 9.03 0.34
CA ASP A 408 2.86 7.78 0.29
C ASP A 408 2.08 6.59 -0.28
N PHE A 409 0.75 6.70 -0.38
CA PHE A 409 -0.12 5.60 -0.79
C PHE A 409 -0.86 5.93 -2.08
N SER A 410 -0.33 5.46 -3.21
CA SER A 410 -0.96 5.62 -4.53
C SER A 410 -2.37 5.03 -4.64
N ASN A 411 -2.70 4.05 -3.79
CA ASN A 411 -4.00 3.40 -3.70
C ASN A 411 -5.01 4.13 -2.80
N GLU A 412 -4.66 5.26 -2.17
CA GLU A 412 -5.61 6.04 -1.36
C GLU A 412 -6.81 6.50 -2.21
N VAL A 413 -8.02 6.28 -1.68
CA VAL A 413 -9.26 6.81 -2.25
C VAL A 413 -9.74 8.03 -1.46
N SER A 414 -10.41 8.96 -2.13
CA SER A 414 -10.78 10.27 -1.56
C SER A 414 -11.91 10.23 -0.53
N GLY A 415 -12.69 9.15 -0.45
CA GLY A 415 -14.00 9.21 0.20
C GLY A 415 -15.05 9.90 -0.70
N SER A 416 -16.27 10.06 -0.19
CA SER A 416 -17.40 10.72 -0.85
C SER A 416 -18.08 11.68 0.11
N ILE A 417 -18.13 12.96 -0.28
CA ILE A 417 -18.89 14.01 0.40
C ILE A 417 -19.81 14.64 -0.66
N PRO A 418 -21.14 14.40 -0.63
CA PRO A 418 -22.06 14.78 -1.69
C PRO A 418 -22.00 16.26 -2.03
N THR A 419 -21.99 16.61 -3.32
CA THR A 419 -22.03 18.00 -3.77
C THR A 419 -23.45 18.57 -3.75
N GLN A 420 -23.58 19.88 -3.96
CA GLN A 420 -24.91 20.48 -4.11
C GLN A 420 -25.62 19.94 -5.35
N GLU A 421 -24.89 19.77 -6.44
CA GLU A 421 -25.41 19.28 -7.72
C GLU A 421 -25.87 17.82 -7.62
N TYR A 422 -25.16 17.00 -6.83
CA TYR A 422 -25.60 15.63 -6.54
C TYR A 422 -27.00 15.61 -5.93
N TYR A 423 -27.22 16.42 -4.89
CA TYR A 423 -28.52 16.45 -4.21
C TYR A 423 -29.61 17.18 -5.01
N ASP A 424 -29.27 18.18 -5.82
CA ASP A 424 -30.23 18.75 -6.78
C ASP A 424 -30.78 17.67 -7.71
N ASN A 425 -29.90 16.78 -8.17
CA ASN A 425 -30.26 15.66 -9.03
C ASN A 425 -31.03 14.56 -8.30
N VAL A 426 -30.73 14.30 -7.03
CA VAL A 426 -31.46 13.30 -6.22
C VAL A 426 -32.85 13.81 -5.83
N PHE A 427 -32.95 15.05 -5.33
CA PHE A 427 -34.22 15.63 -4.87
C PHE A 427 -35.06 16.22 -6.00
N LYS A 428 -34.49 16.36 -7.21
CA LYS A 428 -35.15 16.99 -8.38
C LYS A 428 -35.61 18.42 -8.10
N THR A 429 -34.92 19.12 -7.20
CA THR A 429 -35.24 20.50 -6.80
C THR A 429 -34.04 21.17 -6.13
N GLN A 430 -33.98 22.51 -6.22
CA GLN A 430 -33.04 23.35 -5.45
C GLN A 430 -33.67 23.90 -4.16
N LYS A 431 -34.98 23.70 -3.96
CA LYS A 431 -35.69 24.08 -2.73
C LYS A 431 -35.58 22.95 -1.71
N TRP A 432 -34.49 22.97 -0.95
CA TRP A 432 -34.16 21.91 -0.01
C TRP A 432 -34.75 22.14 1.37
N TYR A 433 -34.98 21.05 2.09
CA TYR A 433 -35.31 21.05 3.51
C TYR A 433 -34.26 20.22 4.27
N PRO A 434 -33.89 20.58 5.52
CA PRO A 434 -32.89 19.82 6.28
C PRO A 434 -33.25 18.34 6.48
N SER A 435 -34.56 18.02 6.49
CA SER A 435 -35.08 16.66 6.59
C SER A 435 -34.60 15.72 5.49
N TYR A 436 -34.29 16.25 4.30
CA TYR A 436 -33.90 15.45 3.15
C TYR A 436 -32.56 14.73 3.35
N MET A 437 -31.71 15.27 4.22
CA MET A 437 -30.33 14.79 4.42
C MET A 437 -29.95 14.74 5.91
N ILE A 438 -30.94 14.57 6.79
CA ILE A 438 -30.72 14.60 8.25
C ILE A 438 -29.83 13.46 8.74
N SER A 439 -29.70 12.37 7.99
CA SER A 439 -28.77 11.25 8.28
C SER A 439 -27.31 11.69 8.30
N LEU A 440 -26.95 12.72 7.53
CA LEU A 440 -25.59 13.28 7.50
C LEU A 440 -25.18 13.83 8.88
N SER A 441 -26.15 14.31 9.68
CA SER A 441 -25.90 14.89 11.01
C SER A 441 -25.21 13.94 11.99
N ILE A 442 -25.36 12.64 11.78
CA ILE A 442 -24.77 11.59 12.61
C ILE A 442 -23.70 10.77 11.86
N GLY A 443 -23.22 11.26 10.72
CA GLY A 443 -22.20 10.60 9.93
C GLY A 443 -22.70 9.38 9.15
N GLN A 444 -23.97 9.35 8.77
CA GLN A 444 -24.56 8.30 7.93
C GLN A 444 -25.11 8.89 6.61
N GLY A 445 -25.78 8.07 5.80
CA GLY A 445 -26.26 8.45 4.48
C GLY A 445 -25.13 8.34 3.45
N GLU A 446 -24.93 9.37 2.66
CA GLU A 446 -23.98 9.37 1.54
C GLU A 446 -22.56 9.83 1.93
N LEU A 447 -22.31 10.07 3.23
CA LEU A 447 -20.96 10.36 3.74
C LEU A 447 -20.14 9.08 3.82
N MET A 448 -19.04 9.04 3.08
CA MET A 448 -18.12 7.91 3.09
C MET A 448 -16.68 8.41 3.24
N ILE A 449 -15.97 7.98 4.28
CA ILE A 449 -14.57 8.38 4.54
C ILE A 449 -13.70 7.15 4.84
N THR A 450 -12.39 7.28 4.64
CA THR A 450 -11.43 6.19 4.87
C THR A 450 -10.91 6.18 6.31
N PRO A 451 -10.42 5.04 6.84
CA PRO A 451 -9.82 5.02 8.17
C PRO A 451 -8.64 5.99 8.33
N ILE A 452 -7.79 6.18 7.33
CA ILE A 452 -6.72 7.20 7.40
C ILE A 452 -7.28 8.63 7.59
N GLN A 453 -8.40 8.96 6.94
CA GLN A 453 -9.11 10.22 7.17
C GLN A 453 -9.72 10.28 8.59
N MET A 454 -10.23 9.16 9.12
CA MET A 454 -10.73 9.08 10.50
C MET A 454 -9.61 9.28 11.54
N ALA A 455 -8.41 8.75 11.29
CA ALA A 455 -7.23 8.99 12.12
C ALA A 455 -6.81 10.47 12.06
N ASN A 456 -6.91 11.09 10.89
CA ASN A 456 -6.65 12.51 10.73
C ASN A 456 -7.64 13.36 11.54
N LEU A 457 -8.92 12.98 11.63
CA LEU A 457 -9.87 13.63 12.53
C LEU A 457 -9.42 13.57 13.99
N ALA A 458 -8.95 12.41 14.46
CA ALA A 458 -8.40 12.28 15.81
C ALA A 458 -7.18 13.21 16.02
N THR A 459 -6.33 13.35 15.00
CA THR A 459 -5.16 14.24 15.00
C THR A 459 -5.56 15.70 15.07
N ILE A 460 -6.58 16.13 14.30
CA ILE A 460 -7.11 17.49 14.33
C ILE A 460 -7.66 17.84 15.72
N LEU A 461 -8.38 16.91 16.35
CA LEU A 461 -8.92 17.08 17.70
C LEU A 461 -7.79 17.17 18.74
N ALA A 462 -6.77 16.32 18.61
CA ALA A 462 -5.58 16.33 19.45
C ALA A 462 -4.85 17.69 19.38
N ASN A 463 -4.63 18.19 18.16
CA ASN A 463 -3.93 19.45 17.89
C ASN A 463 -4.79 20.71 18.01
N ARG A 464 -6.09 20.58 18.34
CA ARG A 464 -7.04 21.69 18.46
C ARG A 464 -7.13 22.54 17.18
N GLY A 465 -7.29 21.89 16.03
CA GLY A 465 -7.66 22.57 14.77
C GLY A 465 -6.61 22.61 13.68
N TYR A 466 -5.57 21.77 13.75
CA TYR A 466 -4.66 21.58 12.61
C TYR A 466 -4.18 20.14 12.51
N TYR A 467 -3.68 19.75 11.34
CA TYR A 467 -2.93 18.51 11.16
C TYR A 467 -1.71 18.77 10.27
N ILE A 468 -0.70 17.94 10.39
CA ILE A 468 0.40 17.88 9.42
C ILE A 468 0.08 16.76 8.44
N THR A 469 0.39 16.93 7.15
CA THR A 469 0.19 15.89 6.12
C THR A 469 0.63 14.53 6.67
N PRO A 470 -0.30 13.55 6.81
CA PRO A 470 0.05 12.22 7.27
C PRO A 470 1.05 11.58 6.31
N HIS A 471 2.13 11.01 6.84
CA HIS A 471 3.17 10.36 6.04
C HIS A 471 3.83 9.21 6.81
N ILE A 472 4.21 8.18 6.07
CA ILE A 472 4.92 7.01 6.56
C ILE A 472 6.40 7.03 6.19
N VAL A 473 6.82 7.77 5.17
CA VAL A 473 8.24 7.86 4.77
C VAL A 473 8.84 9.18 5.27
N ARG A 474 9.90 9.11 6.07
CA ARG A 474 10.69 10.29 6.45
C ARG A 474 11.41 10.83 5.21
N SER A 475 11.57 12.15 5.12
CA SER A 475 12.13 12.82 3.95
C SER A 475 13.47 12.20 3.53
N ILE A 476 13.51 11.64 2.32
CA ILE A 476 14.72 11.06 1.72
C ILE A 476 15.59 12.16 1.10
N ASN A 477 14.95 13.26 0.64
CA ASN A 477 15.54 14.45 0.03
C ASN A 477 14.58 15.66 0.17
N ASP A 478 15.01 16.87 -0.23
CA ASP A 478 14.19 18.10 -0.20
C ASP A 478 12.85 17.98 -0.96
N SER A 479 12.77 17.11 -1.98
CA SER A 479 11.57 16.92 -2.79
C SER A 479 10.38 16.34 -2.01
N ILE A 480 10.62 15.38 -1.11
CA ILE A 480 9.57 14.76 -0.28
C ILE A 480 9.18 15.70 0.87
N SER A 481 10.14 16.46 1.40
CA SER A 481 9.90 17.46 2.46
C SER A 481 8.83 18.49 2.05
N SER A 482 8.81 18.89 0.77
CA SER A 482 7.84 19.85 0.23
C SER A 482 6.37 19.43 0.30
N GLN A 483 6.08 18.14 0.46
CA GLN A 483 4.71 17.60 0.54
C GLN A 483 4.15 17.60 1.96
N ILE A 484 5.03 17.66 2.97
CA ILE A 484 4.68 17.64 4.38
C ILE A 484 4.42 19.07 4.83
N LYS A 485 3.14 19.42 5.00
CA LYS A 485 2.72 20.78 5.38
C LYS A 485 1.68 20.76 6.49
N LYS A 486 1.63 21.87 7.22
CA LYS A 486 0.60 22.13 8.23
C LYS A 486 -0.66 22.63 7.55
N HIS A 487 -1.79 21.99 7.85
CA HIS A 487 -3.13 22.36 7.40
C HIS A 487 -3.94 22.84 8.59
N VAL A 488 -4.43 24.08 8.53
CA VAL A 488 -5.23 24.68 9.60
C VAL A 488 -6.70 24.66 9.20
N ILE A 489 -7.54 24.14 10.08
CA ILE A 489 -8.99 24.08 9.90
C ILE A 489 -9.58 25.48 10.18
N PRO A 490 -10.56 25.96 9.40
CA PRO A 490 -11.19 27.27 9.59
C PRO A 490 -12.16 27.28 10.79
N ILE A 491 -11.78 26.74 11.93
CA ILE A 491 -12.57 26.71 13.17
C ILE A 491 -11.70 27.24 14.32
N ASP A 492 -12.24 28.16 15.12
CA ASP A 492 -11.50 28.76 16.23
C ASP A 492 -11.07 27.69 17.25
N ARG A 493 -9.79 27.74 17.66
CA ARG A 493 -9.20 26.81 18.65
C ARG A 493 -10.05 26.63 19.92
N LYS A 494 -10.68 27.72 20.40
CA LYS A 494 -11.53 27.72 21.61
C LYS A 494 -12.70 26.73 21.55
N HIS A 495 -13.15 26.36 20.35
CA HIS A 495 -14.27 25.44 20.17
C HIS A 495 -13.87 23.98 20.34
N PHE A 496 -12.57 23.65 20.30
CA PHE A 496 -12.11 22.28 20.44
C PHE A 496 -12.06 21.81 21.90
N ASP A 497 -11.73 22.69 22.85
CA ASP A 497 -11.56 22.31 24.26
C ASP A 497 -12.85 21.69 24.87
N PRO A 498 -14.06 22.24 24.66
CA PRO A 498 -15.30 21.61 25.13
C PRO A 498 -15.60 20.25 24.47
N ILE A 499 -15.18 20.07 23.21
CA ILE A 499 -15.37 18.79 22.50
C ILE A 499 -14.46 17.73 23.09
N VAL A 500 -13.21 18.10 23.38
CA VAL A 500 -12.23 17.22 24.00
C VAL A 500 -12.63 16.85 25.42
N GLU A 501 -13.17 17.79 26.20
CA GLU A 501 -13.74 17.51 27.51
C GLU A 501 -14.88 16.47 27.42
N GLY A 502 -15.83 16.67 26.49
CA GLY A 502 -16.88 15.68 26.23
C GLY A 502 -16.32 14.32 25.82
N MET A 503 -15.24 14.28 25.02
CA MET A 503 -14.55 13.04 24.65
C MET A 503 -13.80 12.39 25.82
N GLN A 504 -13.35 13.14 26.83
CA GLN A 504 -12.81 12.57 28.06
C GLN A 504 -13.92 11.94 28.92
N MET A 505 -15.12 12.54 28.94
CA MET A 505 -16.28 11.96 29.63
C MET A 505 -16.67 10.60 29.04
N VAL A 506 -16.55 10.42 27.72
CA VAL A 506 -16.74 9.12 27.05
C VAL A 506 -15.83 8.03 27.64
N ILE A 507 -14.60 8.37 28.04
CA ILE A 507 -13.66 7.43 28.65
C ILE A 507 -13.95 7.21 30.14
N LYS A 508 -14.33 8.26 30.88
CA LYS A 508 -14.53 8.18 32.34
C LYS A 508 -15.84 7.48 32.73
N GLY A 509 -16.93 7.79 32.03
CA GLY A 509 -18.28 7.32 32.38
C GLY A 509 -19.09 6.79 31.20
N GLY A 510 -18.69 7.08 29.97
CA GLY A 510 -19.45 6.73 28.77
C GLY A 510 -19.03 5.43 28.08
N THR A 511 -19.30 5.39 26.77
CA THR A 511 -19.14 4.20 25.92
C THR A 511 -17.69 3.78 25.68
N GLY A 512 -16.70 4.62 25.99
CA GLY A 512 -15.27 4.38 25.77
C GLY A 512 -14.53 3.84 26.99
N ARG A 513 -15.23 3.51 28.09
CA ARG A 513 -14.62 3.12 29.37
C ARG A 513 -13.53 2.04 29.28
N ARG A 514 -13.71 1.07 28.38
CA ARG A 514 -12.73 -0.03 28.19
C ARG A 514 -11.41 0.43 27.55
N ALA A 515 -11.32 1.65 27.03
CA ALA A 515 -10.09 2.24 26.52
C ALA A 515 -9.23 2.88 27.63
N GLN A 516 -9.77 3.10 28.84
CA GLN A 516 -9.11 3.83 29.92
C GLN A 516 -7.73 3.25 30.25
N VAL A 517 -6.72 4.11 30.44
CA VAL A 517 -5.38 3.73 30.89
C VAL A 517 -5.08 4.46 32.20
N ASP A 518 -4.60 3.74 33.20
CA ASP A 518 -4.28 4.33 34.50
C ASP A 518 -3.18 5.41 34.35
N SER A 519 -3.43 6.57 34.95
CA SER A 519 -2.56 7.77 34.95
C SER A 519 -2.36 8.46 33.59
N ILE A 520 -3.12 8.09 32.55
CA ILE A 520 -3.06 8.74 31.23
C ILE A 520 -4.44 9.30 30.90
N ALA A 521 -4.51 10.62 30.70
CA ALA A 521 -5.72 11.27 30.21
C ALA A 521 -5.93 10.93 28.73
N ILE A 522 -7.05 10.28 28.40
CA ILE A 522 -7.43 9.91 27.04
C ILE A 522 -8.71 10.66 26.68
N ALA A 523 -8.77 11.16 25.45
CA ALA A 523 -10.01 11.63 24.83
C ALA A 523 -10.37 10.68 23.70
N GLY A 524 -11.61 10.20 23.65
CA GLY A 524 -12.05 9.30 22.59
C GLY A 524 -13.54 9.38 22.28
N LYS A 525 -13.93 8.79 21.16
CA LYS A 525 -15.33 8.72 20.73
C LYS A 525 -15.61 7.39 20.04
N THR A 526 -16.63 6.68 20.52
CA THR A 526 -17.15 5.49 19.83
C THR A 526 -17.98 5.87 18.60
N GLY A 527 -17.81 5.10 17.54
CA GLY A 527 -18.70 4.98 16.41
C GLY A 527 -19.36 3.61 16.41
N THR A 528 -20.66 3.59 16.20
CA THR A 528 -21.40 2.39 15.78
C THR A 528 -21.92 2.73 14.39
N VAL A 529 -21.48 1.97 13.39
CA VAL A 529 -21.89 2.17 12.00
C VAL A 529 -22.83 1.05 11.65
N GLN A 530 -24.06 1.41 11.28
CA GLN A 530 -25.07 0.42 10.93
C GLN A 530 -24.66 -0.32 9.67
N ASN A 531 -24.66 -1.65 9.76
CA ASN A 531 -24.38 -2.52 8.63
C ASN A 531 -25.70 -3.12 8.12
N PRO A 532 -26.18 -2.78 6.92
CA PRO A 532 -27.41 -3.37 6.36
C PRO A 532 -27.31 -4.88 6.13
N HIS A 533 -26.09 -5.44 6.09
CA HIS A 533 -25.81 -6.81 5.68
C HIS A 533 -25.21 -7.69 6.79
N GLY A 534 -25.27 -7.24 8.05
CA GLY A 534 -24.73 -8.00 9.19
C GLY A 534 -24.70 -7.18 10.47
N ASP A 535 -23.84 -7.57 11.41
CA ASP A 535 -23.62 -6.80 12.62
C ASP A 535 -22.99 -5.44 12.32
N ASP A 536 -23.36 -4.44 13.13
CA ASP A 536 -22.80 -3.10 13.09
C ASP A 536 -21.27 -3.12 13.24
N HIS A 537 -20.59 -2.12 12.65
CA HIS A 537 -19.14 -1.99 12.77
C HIS A 537 -18.74 -1.32 14.08
N SER A 538 -17.68 -1.83 14.71
CA SER A 538 -17.09 -1.30 15.93
C SER A 538 -16.00 -0.28 15.57
N VAL A 539 -16.24 0.99 15.87
CA VAL A 539 -15.33 2.09 15.51
C VAL A 539 -14.97 2.88 16.76
N PHE A 540 -13.70 3.29 16.88
CA PHE A 540 -13.28 4.15 17.98
C PHE A 540 -12.10 5.02 17.55
N ILE A 541 -12.27 6.35 17.65
CA ILE A 541 -11.16 7.30 17.56
C ILE A 541 -10.71 7.70 18.96
N ALA A 542 -9.42 7.90 19.15
CA ALA A 542 -8.88 8.44 20.38
C ALA A 542 -7.54 9.14 20.17
N PHE A 543 -7.19 10.00 21.12
CA PHE A 543 -5.82 10.50 21.25
C PHE A 543 -5.42 10.58 22.72
N ALA A 544 -4.10 10.50 22.94
CA ALA A 544 -3.52 10.54 24.27
C ALA A 544 -2.04 10.97 24.25
N PRO A 545 -1.53 11.54 25.35
CA PRO A 545 -2.29 12.21 26.41
C PRO A 545 -3.15 13.39 25.92
N VAL A 546 -4.07 13.91 26.72
CA VAL A 546 -4.94 15.04 26.30
C VAL A 546 -4.21 16.38 26.22
N GLU A 547 -3.26 16.62 27.13
CA GLU A 547 -2.51 17.88 27.23
C GLU A 547 -1.37 17.97 26.22
N ASP A 548 -0.60 16.89 26.06
CA ASP A 548 0.52 16.78 25.12
C ASP A 548 0.37 15.48 24.29
N PRO A 549 -0.49 15.49 23.25
CA PRO A 549 -0.82 14.28 22.50
C PRO A 549 0.38 13.69 21.77
N LYS A 550 0.68 12.42 22.04
CA LYS A 550 1.75 11.67 21.37
C LYS A 550 1.24 10.65 20.37
N ILE A 551 -0.03 10.25 20.49
CA ILE A 551 -0.66 9.30 19.58
C ILE A 551 -2.13 9.68 19.40
N ALA A 552 -2.57 9.74 18.14
CA ALA A 552 -3.96 9.83 17.74
C ALA A 552 -4.26 8.67 16.78
N LEU A 553 -5.35 7.94 17.01
CA LEU A 553 -5.61 6.71 16.28
C LEU A 553 -7.09 6.47 15.99
N ILE A 554 -7.33 5.58 15.05
CA ILE A 554 -8.60 4.92 14.79
C ILE A 554 -8.42 3.41 14.90
N VAL A 555 -9.39 2.75 15.53
CA VAL A 555 -9.60 1.31 15.39
C VAL A 555 -10.95 1.09 14.73
N TYR A 556 -10.95 0.39 13.61
CA TYR A 556 -12.15 0.00 12.89
C TYR A 556 -12.21 -1.53 12.81
N VAL A 557 -13.28 -2.13 13.33
CA VAL A 557 -13.53 -3.58 13.28
C VAL A 557 -14.89 -3.84 12.64
N GLU A 558 -14.88 -4.46 11.47
CA GLU A 558 -16.09 -4.87 10.76
C GLU A 558 -16.84 -5.95 11.55
N ASN A 559 -18.18 -5.88 11.58
CA ASN A 559 -19.04 -6.81 12.32
C ASN A 559 -18.68 -6.96 13.81
N GLY A 560 -18.11 -5.91 14.41
CA GLY A 560 -17.74 -5.88 15.83
C GLY A 560 -18.90 -5.56 16.78
N VAL A 561 -20.11 -5.39 16.24
CA VAL A 561 -21.37 -5.02 16.89
C VAL A 561 -21.39 -3.61 17.49
N TRP A 562 -20.49 -3.28 18.43
CA TRP A 562 -20.47 -1.97 19.08
C TRP A 562 -19.04 -1.47 19.26
N GLY A 563 -18.82 -0.15 19.11
CA GLY A 563 -17.50 0.49 19.29
C GLY A 563 -16.81 0.17 20.63
N SER A 564 -17.59 -0.08 21.69
CA SER A 564 -17.07 -0.42 23.03
C SER A 564 -16.54 -1.85 23.17
N ARG A 565 -16.89 -2.76 22.25
CA ARG A 565 -16.59 -4.20 22.38
C ARG A 565 -15.16 -4.54 21.97
N TYR A 566 -14.73 -4.05 20.81
CA TYR A 566 -13.41 -4.36 20.25
C TYR A 566 -12.59 -3.09 20.00
N ALA A 567 -13.14 -2.09 19.32
CA ALA A 567 -12.37 -0.92 18.92
C ALA A 567 -11.81 -0.11 20.11
N ALA A 568 -12.64 0.19 21.11
CA ALA A 568 -12.21 0.90 22.32
C ALA A 568 -11.13 0.16 23.15
N PRO A 569 -11.28 -1.13 23.51
CA PRO A 569 -10.23 -1.82 24.25
C PRO A 569 -8.93 -1.99 23.46
N ILE A 570 -8.99 -2.30 22.15
CA ILE A 570 -7.80 -2.37 21.29
C ILE A 570 -7.07 -1.02 21.27
N ALA A 571 -7.81 0.09 21.11
CA ALA A 571 -7.23 1.44 21.18
C ALA A 571 -6.54 1.71 22.52
N GLY A 572 -7.17 1.35 23.64
CA GLY A 572 -6.61 1.52 24.97
C GLY A 572 -5.35 0.68 25.22
N LEU A 573 -5.24 -0.50 24.60
CA LEU A 573 -4.05 -1.35 24.66
C LEU A 573 -2.91 -0.76 23.81
N LEU A 574 -3.20 -0.30 22.59
CA LEU A 574 -2.21 0.35 21.72
C LEU A 574 -1.66 1.64 22.36
N ILE A 575 -2.53 2.48 22.92
CA ILE A 575 -2.12 3.72 23.62
C ILE A 575 -1.21 3.37 24.80
N GLU A 576 -1.57 2.37 25.61
CA GLU A 576 -0.75 1.99 26.77
C GLU A 576 0.60 1.41 26.33
N LYS A 577 0.61 0.53 25.33
CA LYS A 577 1.82 -0.06 24.78
C LYS A 577 2.77 1.01 24.24
N TYR A 578 2.27 1.98 23.47
CA TYR A 578 3.09 3.05 22.93
C TYR A 578 3.63 3.98 24.01
N LEU A 579 2.79 4.44 24.94
CA LEU A 579 3.19 5.45 25.93
C LEU A 579 4.00 4.88 27.10
N LYS A 580 3.81 3.61 27.45
CA LYS A 580 4.50 2.96 28.59
C LYS A 580 5.50 1.87 28.18
N GLY A 581 5.56 1.49 26.90
CA GLY A 581 6.36 0.37 26.38
C GLY A 581 5.81 -1.03 26.72
N LYS A 582 4.85 -1.13 27.66
CA LYS A 582 4.27 -2.40 28.14
C LYS A 582 2.82 -2.25 28.56
N ILE A 583 2.10 -3.37 28.54
CA ILE A 583 0.74 -3.48 29.08
C ILE A 583 0.80 -3.75 30.59
N SER A 584 0.01 -3.00 31.37
CA SER A 584 -0.09 -3.19 32.82
C SER A 584 -0.77 -4.51 33.19
N ASP A 585 -0.41 -5.08 34.35
CA ASP A 585 -0.96 -6.37 34.81
C ASP A 585 -2.50 -6.35 34.92
N LYS A 586 -3.06 -5.22 35.31
CA LYS A 586 -4.51 -4.99 35.38
C LYS A 586 -5.21 -5.12 34.02
N LYS A 587 -4.51 -4.85 32.91
CA LYS A 587 -5.05 -4.96 31.55
C LYS A 587 -4.73 -6.28 30.86
N LYS A 588 -3.88 -7.13 31.43
CA LYS A 588 -3.57 -8.46 30.86
C LYS A 588 -4.80 -9.34 30.59
N PRO A 589 -5.86 -9.34 31.44
CA PRO A 589 -7.09 -10.07 31.11
C PRO A 589 -7.79 -9.53 29.85
N LEU A 590 -7.82 -8.21 29.69
CA LEU A 590 -8.41 -7.55 28.52
C LEU A 590 -7.60 -7.82 27.25
N GLU A 591 -6.27 -7.76 27.35
CA GLU A 591 -5.36 -8.14 26.26
C GLU A 591 -5.62 -9.58 25.79
N LYS A 592 -5.69 -10.52 26.73
CA LYS A 592 -6.01 -11.92 26.42
C LYS A 592 -7.38 -12.08 25.77
N GLU A 593 -8.40 -11.36 26.24
CA GLU A 593 -9.73 -11.34 25.62
C GLU A 593 -9.65 -10.87 24.15
N MET A 594 -8.87 -9.82 23.86
CA MET A 594 -8.73 -9.29 22.51
C MET A 594 -8.00 -10.26 21.58
N PHE A 595 -6.96 -10.96 22.06
CA PHE A 595 -6.29 -12.01 21.28
C PHE A 595 -7.21 -13.20 20.98
N GLN A 596 -8.07 -13.59 21.93
CA GLN A 596 -8.96 -14.73 21.77
C GLN A 596 -10.24 -14.43 20.99
N GLY A 597 -10.61 -13.15 20.85
CA GLY A 597 -11.81 -12.75 20.11
C GLY A 597 -11.73 -13.08 18.63
N SER A 598 -12.70 -13.84 18.11
CA SER A 598 -12.84 -14.16 16.69
C SER A 598 -14.17 -13.66 16.15
N LEU A 599 -14.12 -12.93 15.05
CA LEU A 599 -15.29 -12.45 14.28
C LEU A 599 -15.33 -13.03 12.86
N ILE A 600 -14.26 -13.71 12.46
CA ILE A 600 -14.17 -14.42 11.19
C ILE A 600 -14.61 -15.85 11.48
N HIS A 601 -15.88 -16.16 11.20
CA HIS A 601 -16.39 -17.52 11.26
C HIS A 601 -16.02 -18.26 9.97
N ASP A 602 -15.55 -19.50 10.12
CA ASP A 602 -15.25 -20.38 8.99
C ASP A 602 -16.50 -20.55 8.13
N THR A 603 -16.47 -20.03 6.90
CA THR A 603 -17.58 -20.12 5.92
C THR A 603 -17.91 -21.55 5.50
N THR A 604 -17.16 -22.55 5.96
CA THR A 604 -17.41 -23.98 5.73
C THR A 604 -18.56 -24.55 6.56
N SER A 605 -18.99 -23.90 7.64
CA SER A 605 -20.12 -24.38 8.45
C SER A 605 -21.49 -24.09 7.85
N LYS A 606 -21.65 -22.97 7.11
CA LYS A 606 -22.95 -22.60 6.51
C LYS A 606 -23.35 -23.43 5.28
N VAL A 607 -22.40 -24.11 4.62
CA VAL A 607 -22.72 -24.95 3.44
C VAL A 607 -23.34 -26.29 3.87
N LYS A 608 -23.15 -26.74 5.12
CA LYS A 608 -23.75 -28.00 5.63
C LYS A 608 -25.20 -27.86 6.09
N GLU A 609 -25.67 -26.65 6.39
CA GLU A 609 -27.06 -26.45 6.85
C GLU A 609 -28.04 -26.26 5.68
N THR A 610 -27.60 -25.77 4.53
CA THR A 610 -28.45 -25.61 3.34
C THR A 610 -28.54 -26.85 2.44
N SER A 611 -27.88 -27.96 2.81
CA SER A 611 -27.99 -29.24 2.10
C SER A 611 -28.88 -30.26 2.80
N ASN A 612 -29.58 -29.85 3.87
CA ASN A 612 -30.50 -30.68 4.67
C ASN A 612 -31.87 -29.98 4.87
N GLU A 613 -32.37 -29.30 3.85
CA GLU A 613 -33.80 -28.96 3.71
C GLU A 613 -34.32 -29.36 2.33
#